data_AF-A0A069RD66-F1
#
_entry.id   AF-A0A069RD66-F1
#
_cell.length_a   1.000
_cell.length_b   1.000
_cell.length_c   1.000
_cell.angle_alpha   90.00
_cell.angle_beta   90.00
_cell.angle_gamma   90.00
#
_symmetry.space_group_name_H-M   'P 1'
#
loop_
_entity.id
_entity.type
_entity.pdbx_description
1 polymer ?
#
loop_
_entity_poly.entity_id
_entity_poly.type
_entity_poly.pdbx_seq_one_letter_code
_entity_poly.pdbx_strand_id
1 'polypeptide(L)'
;MNNSDIKKKMKDSIGYVPPGVMVAQQLGEDFQDIIGMYNDHIWSEGVMPLKYRYLIALATAIFDNNEARAKLEMNKAIKYGANREEIIEVIKQQVWMKGAPTLVQVAPLIQFMNHKFNESNI
;
A
#
# COMPACT_ATOMS: atom_id res chain seq x y z
N MET A 1 0.19 -24.39 -3.07
CA MET A 1 -0.48 -23.72 -4.22
C MET A 1 0.57 -23.58 -5.30
N ASN A 2 0.24 -23.82 -6.57
CA ASN A 2 1.24 -23.64 -7.62
C ASN A 2 1.40 -22.13 -7.95
N ASN A 3 2.46 -21.79 -8.67
CA ASN A 3 2.80 -20.42 -9.07
C ASN A 3 1.64 -19.68 -9.81
N SER A 4 0.86 -20.43 -10.61
CA SER A 4 -0.27 -19.86 -11.33
C SER A 4 -1.44 -19.49 -10.41
N ASP A 5 -1.65 -20.24 -9.32
CA ASP A 5 -2.67 -19.97 -8.32
C ASP A 5 -2.36 -18.68 -7.54
N ILE A 6 -1.09 -18.45 -7.21
CA ILE A 6 -0.62 -17.26 -6.48
C ILE A 6 -0.84 -16.00 -7.33
N LYS A 7 -0.45 -16.05 -8.62
CA LYS A 7 -0.66 -14.93 -9.54
C LYS A 7 -2.13 -14.59 -9.72
N LYS A 8 -2.98 -15.61 -9.83
CA LYS A 8 -4.43 -15.43 -9.96
C LYS A 8 -5.00 -14.76 -8.70
N LYS A 9 -4.69 -15.28 -7.51
CA LYS A 9 -5.14 -14.71 -6.23
C LYS A 9 -4.70 -13.25 -6.04
N MET A 10 -3.47 -12.91 -6.43
CA MET A 10 -2.99 -11.52 -6.38
C MET A 10 -3.74 -10.62 -7.36
N LYS A 11 -3.92 -11.06 -8.61
CA LYS A 11 -4.69 -10.30 -9.59
C LYS A 11 -6.14 -10.09 -9.15
N ASP A 12 -6.77 -11.10 -8.56
CA ASP A 12 -8.16 -11.03 -8.09
C ASP A 12 -8.31 -10.11 -6.86
N SER A 13 -7.31 -10.09 -5.96
CA SER A 13 -7.36 -9.30 -4.72
C SER A 13 -6.97 -7.82 -4.89
N ILE A 14 -5.99 -7.51 -5.74
CA ILE A 14 -5.43 -6.15 -5.90
C ILE A 14 -5.44 -5.62 -7.34
N GLY A 15 -5.99 -6.36 -8.30
CA GLY A 15 -6.21 -5.93 -9.69
C GLY A 15 -5.02 -6.14 -10.64
N TYR A 16 -3.83 -6.45 -10.11
CA TYR A 16 -2.62 -6.70 -10.89
C TYR A 16 -1.66 -7.62 -10.14
N VAL A 17 -0.64 -8.15 -10.84
CA VAL A 17 0.44 -8.95 -10.21
C VAL A 17 1.60 -8.01 -9.84
N PRO A 18 2.06 -7.95 -8.58
CA PRO A 18 3.17 -7.10 -8.19
C PRO A 18 4.46 -7.41 -8.97
N PRO A 19 5.21 -6.40 -9.46
CA PRO A 19 6.46 -6.62 -10.20
C PRO A 19 7.49 -7.46 -9.44
N GLY A 20 7.55 -7.36 -8.11
CA GLY A 20 8.45 -8.17 -7.29
C GLY A 20 8.18 -9.67 -7.38
N VAL A 21 6.94 -10.08 -7.63
CA VAL A 21 6.57 -11.50 -7.84
C VAL A 21 7.04 -11.99 -9.20
N MET A 22 6.99 -11.14 -10.22
CA MET A 22 7.51 -11.46 -11.56
C MET A 22 9.05 -11.59 -11.54
N VAL A 23 9.74 -10.71 -10.81
CA VAL A 23 11.20 -10.78 -10.64
C VAL A 23 11.59 -11.98 -9.79
N ALA A 24 10.87 -12.25 -8.69
CA ALA A 24 11.13 -13.41 -7.84
C ALA A 24 11.06 -14.73 -8.61
N GLN A 25 10.16 -14.85 -9.58
CA GLN A 25 10.09 -16.03 -10.46
C GLN A 25 11.40 -16.25 -11.24
N GLN A 26 12.04 -15.18 -11.71
CA GLN A 26 13.31 -15.27 -12.42
C GLN A 26 14.47 -15.67 -11.49
N LEU A 27 14.28 -15.55 -10.18
CA LEU A 27 15.25 -15.92 -9.14
C LEU A 27 15.05 -17.35 -8.61
N GLY A 28 13.95 -18.03 -8.98
CA GLY A 28 13.65 -19.42 -8.61
C GLY A 28 12.24 -19.59 -8.03
N GLU A 29 11.64 -20.78 -8.22
CA GLU A 29 10.27 -21.09 -7.78
C GLU A 29 10.14 -21.03 -6.25
N ASP A 30 11.13 -21.57 -5.52
CA ASP A 30 11.15 -21.52 -4.05
C ASP A 30 11.10 -20.08 -3.52
N PHE A 31 11.80 -19.14 -4.17
CA PHE A 31 11.84 -17.75 -3.75
C PHE A 31 10.50 -17.05 -3.95
N GLN A 32 9.80 -17.37 -5.04
CA GLN A 32 8.48 -16.81 -5.30
C GLN A 32 7.44 -17.36 -4.32
N ASP A 33 7.48 -18.65 -4.03
CA ASP A 33 6.55 -19.27 -3.09
C ASP A 33 6.74 -18.72 -1.68
N ILE A 34 7.99 -18.54 -1.23
CA ILE A 34 8.31 -17.93 0.06
C ILE A 34 7.80 -16.48 0.13
N ILE A 35 8.03 -15.66 -0.91
CA ILE A 35 7.53 -14.28 -0.95
C ILE A 35 6.00 -14.25 -0.97
N GLY A 36 5.36 -15.15 -1.71
CA GLY A 36 3.91 -15.27 -1.78
C GLY A 36 3.31 -15.62 -0.42
N MET A 37 3.87 -16.62 0.24
CA MET A 37 3.46 -17.04 1.60
C MET A 37 3.68 -15.91 2.61
N TYR A 38 4.82 -15.22 2.55
CA TYR A 38 5.09 -14.10 3.43
C TYR A 38 4.12 -12.94 3.20
N ASN A 39 3.84 -12.61 1.92
CA ASN A 39 2.86 -11.58 1.58
C ASN A 39 1.48 -11.93 2.14
N ASP A 40 1.00 -13.16 1.89
CA ASP A 40 -0.26 -13.65 2.43
C ASP A 40 -0.26 -13.50 3.95
N HIS A 41 0.74 -14.02 4.66
CA HIS A 41 0.81 -13.93 6.12
C HIS A 41 0.72 -12.49 6.66
N ILE A 42 1.40 -11.54 6.03
CA ILE A 42 1.36 -10.12 6.43
C ILE A 42 0.00 -9.46 6.15
N TRP A 43 -0.72 -9.88 5.12
CA TRP A 43 -1.92 -9.19 4.64
C TRP A 43 -3.25 -9.95 4.78
N SER A 44 -3.26 -11.22 5.19
CA SER A 44 -4.49 -12.01 5.37
C SER A 44 -4.81 -12.34 6.83
N GLU A 45 -3.81 -12.43 7.71
CA GLU A 45 -3.99 -12.87 9.10
C GLU A 45 -3.48 -11.83 10.10
N GLY A 46 -4.11 -11.73 11.28
CA GLY A 46 -3.54 -11.03 12.44
C GLY A 46 -4.48 -10.05 13.14
N VAL A 47 -4.02 -9.54 14.29
CA VAL A 47 -4.85 -8.76 15.24
C VAL A 47 -5.14 -7.33 14.80
N MET A 48 -4.28 -6.73 13.99
CA MET A 48 -4.44 -5.35 13.54
C MET A 48 -5.33 -5.30 12.30
N PRO A 49 -6.40 -4.49 12.27
CA PRO A 49 -7.19 -4.26 11.06
C PRO A 49 -6.34 -3.83 9.86
N LEU A 50 -6.67 -4.31 8.66
CA LEU A 50 -5.89 -4.04 7.45
C LEU A 50 -5.75 -2.55 7.13
N LYS A 51 -6.77 -1.72 7.42
CA LYS A 51 -6.66 -0.27 7.23
C LYS A 51 -5.45 0.32 7.95
N TYR A 52 -5.20 -0.10 9.19
CA TYR A 52 -4.08 0.42 9.99
C TYR A 52 -2.73 -0.09 9.47
N ARG A 53 -2.66 -1.34 9.00
CA ARG A 53 -1.43 -1.87 8.38
C ARG A 53 -1.07 -1.11 7.10
N TYR A 54 -2.06 -0.79 6.27
CA TYR A 54 -1.82 0.03 5.07
C TYR A 54 -1.54 1.49 5.39
N LEU A 55 -2.10 2.05 6.47
CA LEU A 55 -1.72 3.38 6.97
C LEU A 55 -0.25 3.42 7.45
N ILE A 56 0.23 2.35 8.09
CA ILE A 56 1.66 2.21 8.44
C ILE A 56 2.50 2.12 7.17
N ALA A 57 2.10 1.29 6.19
CA ALA A 57 2.82 1.16 4.92
C ALA A 57 2.86 2.49 4.13
N LEU A 58 1.76 3.27 4.18
CA LEU A 58 1.71 4.63 3.65
C LEU A 58 2.72 5.55 4.34
N ALA A 59 2.77 5.53 5.67
CA ALA A 59 3.76 6.30 6.44
C ALA A 59 5.19 5.98 6.00
N THR A 60 5.53 4.70 5.90
CA THR A 60 6.86 4.24 5.43
C THR A 60 7.16 4.73 4.02
N ALA A 61 6.19 4.67 3.10
CA ALA A 61 6.36 5.11 1.73
C ALA A 61 6.60 6.62 1.60
N ILE A 62 5.87 7.42 2.40
CA ILE A 62 6.10 8.88 2.49
C ILE A 62 7.49 9.16 3.08
N PHE A 63 7.87 8.41 4.12
CA PHE A 63 9.17 8.55 4.74
C PHE A 63 10.32 8.28 3.75
N ASP A 64 10.14 7.28 2.89
CA ASP A 64 11.08 6.88 1.82
C ASP A 64 11.05 7.79 0.56
N ASN A 65 10.23 8.85 0.55
CA ASN A 65 9.99 9.70 -0.64
C ASN A 65 9.46 8.92 -1.85
N ASN A 66 8.74 7.82 -1.63
CA ASN A 66 8.24 6.95 -2.68
C ASN A 66 6.77 7.27 -2.99
N GLU A 67 6.53 8.27 -3.85
CA GLU A 67 5.18 8.74 -4.18
C GLU A 67 4.29 7.63 -4.77
N ALA A 68 4.82 6.83 -5.70
CA ALA A 68 4.06 5.76 -6.35
C ALA A 68 3.60 4.70 -5.34
N ARG A 69 4.49 4.30 -4.42
CA ARG A 69 4.15 3.40 -3.32
C ARG A 69 3.16 4.05 -2.36
N ALA A 70 3.34 5.32 -2.02
CA ALA A 70 2.43 6.02 -1.11
C ALA A 70 1.01 6.09 -1.68
N LYS A 71 0.83 6.39 -2.97
CA LYS A 71 -0.51 6.34 -3.62
C LYS A 71 -1.10 4.93 -3.59
N LEU A 72 -0.28 3.91 -3.85
CA LEU A 72 -0.72 2.51 -3.79
C LEU A 72 -1.21 2.11 -2.39
N GLU A 73 -0.42 2.38 -1.35
CA GLU A 73 -0.79 2.00 0.01
C GLU A 73 -1.97 2.85 0.55
N MET A 74 -2.07 4.13 0.13
CA MET A 74 -3.24 4.97 0.40
C MET A 74 -4.52 4.37 -0.21
N ASN A 75 -4.48 3.94 -1.47
CA ASN A 75 -5.62 3.27 -2.11
C ASN A 75 -6.07 2.02 -1.34
N LYS A 76 -5.11 1.20 -0.89
CA LYS A 76 -5.44 0.00 -0.11
C LYS A 76 -6.01 0.38 1.26
N ALA A 77 -5.46 1.37 1.94
CA ALA A 77 -6.02 1.87 3.20
C ALA A 77 -7.48 2.30 3.02
N ILE A 78 -7.77 3.10 1.98
CA ILE A 78 -9.14 3.53 1.64
C ILE A 78 -10.04 2.32 1.36
N LYS A 79 -9.58 1.37 0.53
CA LYS A 79 -10.32 0.12 0.23
C LYS A 79 -10.72 -0.65 1.49
N TYR A 80 -9.89 -0.63 2.53
CA TYR A 80 -10.17 -1.30 3.80
C TYR A 80 -10.80 -0.40 4.87
N GLY A 81 -11.28 0.78 4.49
CA GLY A 81 -12.10 1.65 5.34
C GLY A 81 -11.34 2.72 6.11
N ALA A 82 -10.13 3.11 5.66
CA ALA A 82 -9.50 4.32 6.15
C ALA A 82 -10.25 5.57 5.67
N ASN A 83 -10.57 6.48 6.58
CA ASN A 83 -11.19 7.76 6.23
C ASN A 83 -10.15 8.85 5.92
N ARG A 84 -10.64 10.01 5.49
CA ARG A 84 -9.80 11.15 5.11
C ARG A 84 -8.98 11.66 6.30
N GLU A 85 -9.58 11.69 7.48
CA GLU A 85 -8.98 12.20 8.72
C GLU A 85 -7.79 11.32 9.16
N GLU A 86 -7.95 9.99 9.12
CA GLU A 86 -6.89 9.01 9.43
C GLU A 86 -5.69 9.18 8.49
N ILE A 87 -5.93 9.39 7.19
CA ILE A 87 -4.85 9.61 6.21
C ILE A 87 -4.15 10.96 6.44
N ILE A 88 -4.90 12.02 6.72
CA ILE A 88 -4.34 13.34 7.05
C ILE A 88 -3.48 13.28 8.32
N GLU A 89 -3.88 12.51 9.32
CA GLU A 89 -3.11 12.33 10.55
C GLU A 89 -1.76 11.67 10.29
N VAL A 90 -1.73 10.61 9.46
CA VAL A 90 -0.47 9.98 9.01
C VAL A 90 0.42 10.98 8.27
N ILE A 91 -0.13 11.77 7.34
CA ILE A 91 0.66 12.77 6.59
C ILE A 91 1.24 13.83 7.53
N LYS A 92 0.45 14.35 8.47
CA LYS A 92 0.92 15.31 9.49
C LYS A 92 2.06 14.73 10.32
N GLN A 93 1.93 13.46 10.73
CA GLN A 93 2.98 12.76 11.45
C GLN A 93 4.26 12.69 10.61
N GLN A 94 4.17 12.37 9.32
CA GLN A 94 5.37 12.31 8.46
C GLN A 94 6.01 13.68 8.23
N VAL A 95 5.21 14.74 8.13
CA VAL A 95 5.73 16.12 8.10
C VAL A 95 6.47 16.46 9.39
N TRP A 96 5.95 16.04 10.55
CA TRP A 96 6.65 16.21 11.82
C TRP A 96 7.97 15.44 11.86
N MET A 97 7.98 14.18 11.41
CA MET A 97 9.15 13.30 11.46
C MET A 97 10.27 13.70 10.49
N LYS A 98 9.95 14.32 9.35
CA LYS A 98 10.93 14.70 8.32
C LYS A 98 11.12 16.20 8.12
N GLY A 99 10.29 17.01 8.76
CA GLY A 99 10.34 18.47 8.69
C GLY A 99 9.62 19.06 7.47
N ALA A 100 9.68 20.40 7.39
CA ALA A 100 8.92 21.24 6.47
C ALA A 100 9.02 20.87 4.97
N PRO A 101 10.17 20.42 4.41
CA PRO A 101 10.25 20.04 2.99
C PRO A 101 9.24 18.94 2.58
N THR A 102 8.83 18.10 3.53
CA THR A 102 7.83 17.05 3.32
C THR A 102 6.48 17.61 2.86
N LEU A 103 6.14 18.86 3.23
CA LEU A 103 4.89 19.50 2.80
C LEU A 103 4.77 19.59 1.28
N VAL A 104 5.88 19.85 0.58
CA VAL A 104 5.91 19.90 -0.89
C VAL A 104 5.78 18.49 -1.47
N GLN A 105 6.46 17.52 -0.86
CA GLN A 105 6.47 16.12 -1.30
C GLN A 105 5.09 15.45 -1.20
N VAL A 106 4.29 15.80 -0.20
CA VAL A 106 2.97 15.20 0.01
C VAL A 106 1.86 15.91 -0.77
N ALA A 107 2.13 17.03 -1.44
CA ALA A 107 1.12 17.75 -2.21
C ALA A 107 0.42 16.88 -3.29
N PRO A 108 1.14 16.06 -4.10
CA PRO A 108 0.51 15.12 -5.03
C PRO A 108 -0.35 14.06 -4.33
N LEU A 109 0.02 13.66 -3.11
CA LEU A 109 -0.75 12.70 -2.31
C LEU A 109 -2.06 13.31 -1.79
N ILE A 110 -2.03 14.58 -1.38
CA ILE A 110 -3.24 15.31 -0.97
C ILE A 110 -4.21 15.47 -2.14
N GLN A 111 -3.70 15.82 -3.33
CA GLN A 111 -4.52 15.90 -4.55
C GLN A 111 -5.15 14.55 -4.89
N PHE A 112 -4.33 13.49 -4.85
CA PHE A 112 -4.78 12.12 -5.08
C PHE A 112 -5.86 11.67 -4.09
N MET A 113 -5.66 11.94 -2.80
CA MET A 113 -6.62 11.64 -1.74
C MET A 113 -7.95 12.36 -1.97
N ASN A 114 -7.91 13.66 -2.25
CA ASN A 114 -9.13 14.45 -2.50
C ASN A 114 -9.90 13.90 -3.71
N HIS A 115 -9.22 13.52 -4.78
CA HIS A 115 -9.86 12.89 -5.93
C HIS A 115 -10.57 11.57 -5.54
N LYS A 116 -9.91 10.70 -4.77
CA LYS A 116 -10.50 9.42 -4.33
C LYS A 116 -11.77 9.58 -3.48
N PHE A 117 -11.78 10.53 -2.56
CA PHE A 117 -12.97 10.78 -1.73
C PHE A 117 -14.06 11.58 -2.44
N ASN A 118 -13.72 12.41 -3.44
CA ASN A 118 -14.71 13.16 -4.21
C ASN A 118 -15.44 12.26 -5.24
N GLU A 119 -14.76 11.28 -5.84
CA GLU A 119 -15.39 10.28 -6.72
C GLU A 119 -16.35 9.35 -5.97
N SER A 120 -16.22 9.23 -4.64
CA SER A 120 -17.06 8.36 -3.81
C SER A 120 -18.42 8.98 -3.41
N ASN A 121 -18.67 10.24 -3.80
CA ASN A 121 -19.88 11.01 -3.49
C ASN A 121 -20.79 11.26 -4.71
N ILE A 122 -20.60 10.53 -5.81
CA ILE A 122 -21.44 10.57 -7.02
C ILE A 122 -21.97 9.17 -7.30
#